data_AF-A0A1H0BUZ2-F1
#
_entry.id   AF-A0A1H0BUZ2-F1
#
_cell.length_a   1.000
_cell.length_b   1.000
_cell.length_c   1.000
_cell.angle_alpha   90.00
_cell.angle_beta   90.00
_cell.angle_gamma   90.00
#
_symmetry.space_group_name_H-M   'P 1'
#
loop_
_entity.id
_entity.type
_entity.pdbx_description
1 polymer ?
#
loop_
_entity_poly.entity_id
_entity_poly.type
_entity_poly.pdbx_seq_one_letter_code
_entity_poly.pdbx_strand_id
1 'polypeptide(L)'
;MPSLTSLVGAATAAFSAALVVAPGVLIGPARLTDTADTRSLVRALGARDAVTGLALVAAPAGRARRLAAAARVLCDWTDAVVFPAAVAGRGTGRLVAVSAWGWGALALGALVLDERAGR
;
A
#
# COMPACT_ATOMS: atom_id res chain seq x y z
N MET A 1 -13.90 -12.52 -14.97
CA MET A 1 -13.73 -11.16 -14.39
C MET A 1 -12.53 -11.18 -13.47
N PRO A 2 -11.69 -10.13 -13.43
CA PRO A 2 -10.60 -10.06 -12.47
C PRO A 2 -11.16 -10.15 -11.04
N SER A 3 -10.45 -10.83 -10.14
CA SER A 3 -10.84 -10.91 -8.73
C SER A 3 -10.69 -9.53 -8.08
N LEU A 4 -11.42 -9.28 -6.98
CA LEU A 4 -11.29 -8.02 -6.25
C LEU A 4 -9.85 -7.81 -5.75
N THR A 5 -9.21 -8.90 -5.34
CA THR A 5 -7.82 -8.93 -4.90
C THR A 5 -6.87 -8.48 -6.01
N SER A 6 -7.10 -8.95 -7.24
CA SER A 6 -6.32 -8.54 -8.41
C SER A 6 -6.53 -7.06 -8.73
N LEU A 7 -7.76 -6.56 -8.62
CA LEU A 7 -8.06 -5.13 -8.82
C LEU A 7 -7.39 -4.24 -7.77
N VAL A 8 -7.45 -4.60 -6.48
CA VAL A 8 -6.73 -3.88 -5.42
C VAL A 8 -5.22 -3.97 -5.61
N GLY A 9 -4.71 -5.12 -6.05
CA GLY A 9 -3.32 -5.31 -6.42
C GLY A 9 -2.88 -4.36 -7.53
N ALA A 10 -3.68 -4.24 -8.59
CA ALA A 10 -3.41 -3.35 -9.71
C ALA A 10 -3.44 -1.87 -9.29
N ALA A 11 -4.42 -1.47 -8.48
CA ALA A 11 -4.49 -0.11 -7.94
C ALA A 11 -3.28 0.22 -7.06
N THR A 12 -2.88 -0.71 -6.19
CA THR A 12 -1.68 -0.59 -5.37
C THR A 12 -0.44 -0.45 -6.23
N ALA A 13 -0.26 -1.32 -7.23
CA ALA A 13 0.90 -1.32 -8.09
C ALA A 13 1.02 -0.02 -8.91
N ALA A 14 -0.11 0.45 -9.47
CA ALA A 14 -0.14 1.69 -10.24
C ALA A 14 0.18 2.91 -9.38
N PHE A 15 -0.45 3.04 -8.21
CA PHE A 15 -0.17 4.15 -7.30
C PHE A 15 1.29 4.13 -6.82
N SER A 16 1.80 2.95 -6.49
CA SER A 16 3.16 2.79 -5.96
C SER A 16 4.23 3.02 -7.03
N ALA A 17 3.98 2.64 -8.28
CA ALA A 17 4.82 3.00 -9.42
C ALA A 17 4.88 4.53 -9.61
N ALA A 18 3.76 5.23 -9.42
CA ALA A 18 3.75 6.69 -9.43
C ALA A 18 4.62 7.28 -8.31
N LEU A 19 4.68 6.67 -7.13
CA LEU A 19 5.58 7.11 -6.06
C LEU A 19 7.07 6.90 -6.39
N VAL A 20 7.40 5.84 -7.13
CA VAL A 20 8.78 5.58 -7.59
C VAL A 20 9.23 6.67 -8.58
N VAL A 21 8.39 6.96 -9.57
CA VAL A 21 8.71 7.93 -10.63
C VAL A 21 8.62 9.36 -10.11
N ALA A 22 7.55 9.68 -9.39
CA ALA A 22 7.19 11.02 -8.94
C ALA A 22 6.89 11.02 -7.42
N PRO A 23 7.90 10.96 -6.54
CA PRO A 23 7.71 10.89 -5.08
C PRO A 23 6.94 12.10 -4.51
N GLY A 24 6.92 13.23 -5.23
CA GLY A 24 6.12 14.41 -4.91
C GLY A 24 4.61 14.13 -4.70
N VAL A 25 4.09 13.08 -5.34
CA VAL A 25 2.69 12.61 -5.19
C VAL A 25 2.36 12.28 -3.73
N LEU A 26 3.33 11.80 -2.95
CA LEU A 26 3.15 11.56 -1.51
C LEU A 26 3.74 12.67 -0.65
N ILE A 27 4.92 13.19 -1.00
CA ILE A 27 5.66 14.19 -0.20
C ILE A 27 4.81 15.43 0.04
N GLY A 28 4.16 15.97 -1.00
CA GLY A 28 3.34 17.18 -0.90
C GLY A 28 2.13 17.00 0.02
N PRO A 29 1.22 16.05 -0.24
CA PRO A 29 0.04 15.80 0.60
C PRO A 29 0.40 15.42 2.05
N ALA A 30 1.49 14.67 2.25
CA ALA A 30 1.97 14.31 3.59
C ALA A 30 2.71 15.46 4.31
N ARG A 31 2.90 16.61 3.63
CA ARG A 31 3.65 17.78 4.11
C ARG A 31 5.08 17.46 4.50
N LEU A 32 5.70 16.48 3.86
CA LEU A 32 7.08 16.12 4.12
C LEU A 32 8.02 17.15 3.49
N THR A 33 9.18 17.37 4.12
CA THR A 33 10.24 18.19 3.53
C THR A 33 10.83 17.43 2.34
N ASP A 34 10.88 18.06 1.16
CA ASP A 34 11.40 17.41 -0.05
C ASP A 34 12.94 17.38 -0.06
N THR A 35 13.50 16.36 0.58
CA THR A 35 14.95 16.09 0.62
C THR A 35 15.31 14.86 -0.20
N ALA A 36 16.60 14.67 -0.50
CA ALA A 36 17.08 13.46 -1.16
C ALA A 36 16.70 12.19 -0.37
N ASP A 37 16.83 12.22 0.96
CA ASP A 37 16.48 11.10 1.85
C ASP A 37 14.99 10.80 1.83
N THR A 38 14.14 11.84 1.88
CA THR A 38 12.68 11.67 1.81
C THR A 38 12.26 11.09 0.47
N ARG A 39 12.83 11.57 -0.64
CA ARG A 39 12.57 11.00 -1.97
C ARG A 39 13.03 9.55 -2.05
N SER A 40 14.20 9.21 -1.52
CA SER A 40 14.70 7.84 -1.49
C SER A 40 13.79 6.90 -0.69
N LEU A 41 13.34 7.34 0.49
CA LEU A 41 12.39 6.58 1.31
C LEU A 41 11.06 6.35 0.57
N VAL A 42 10.48 7.39 -0.02
CA VAL A 42 9.21 7.27 -0.77
C VAL A 42 9.34 6.34 -1.96
N ARG A 43 10.47 6.39 -2.69
CA ARG A 43 10.74 5.46 -3.78
C ARG A 43 10.91 4.02 -3.30
N ALA A 44 11.59 3.81 -2.17
CA ALA A 44 11.76 2.48 -1.59
C ALA A 44 10.41 1.87 -1.16
N LEU A 45 9.56 2.66 -0.50
CA LEU A 45 8.19 2.26 -0.16
C LEU A 45 7.36 1.96 -1.42
N GLY A 46 7.42 2.85 -2.42
CA GLY A 46 6.75 2.65 -3.70
C GLY A 46 7.21 1.39 -4.44
N ALA A 47 8.50 1.05 -4.41
CA ALA A 47 9.01 -0.17 -5.02
C ALA A 47 8.50 -1.42 -4.30
N ARG A 48 8.54 -1.44 -2.96
CA ARG A 48 7.99 -2.52 -2.11
C ARG A 48 6.51 -2.74 -2.39
N ASP A 49 5.74 -1.65 -2.42
CA ASP A 49 4.30 -1.70 -2.58
C ASP A 49 3.90 -2.06 -4.02
N ALA A 50 4.69 -1.64 -5.01
CA ALA A 50 4.51 -2.07 -6.40
C ALA A 50 4.70 -3.58 -6.56
N VAL A 51 5.75 -4.15 -5.95
CA VAL A 51 6.02 -5.60 -6.00
C VAL A 51 4.91 -6.39 -5.30
N THR A 52 4.48 -5.96 -4.11
CA THR A 52 3.39 -6.65 -3.40
C THR A 52 2.04 -6.51 -4.10
N GLY A 53 1.76 -5.36 -4.73
CA GLY A 53 0.60 -5.17 -5.60
C GLY A 53 0.61 -6.08 -6.83
N LEU A 54 1.74 -6.19 -7.54
CA LEU A 54 1.89 -7.11 -8.67
C LEU A 54 1.75 -8.57 -8.25
N ALA A 55 2.23 -8.94 -7.06
CA ALA A 55 2.02 -10.28 -6.50
C ALA A 55 0.53 -10.56 -6.29
N LEU A 56 -0.26 -9.59 -5.81
CA LEU A 56 -1.72 -9.72 -5.70
C LEU A 56 -2.42 -9.89 -7.06
N VAL A 57 -1.92 -9.22 -8.10
CA VAL A 57 -2.45 -9.36 -9.47
C VAL A 57 -2.18 -10.76 -10.01
N ALA A 58 -0.96 -11.28 -9.82
CA ALA A 58 -0.50 -12.52 -10.43
C ALA A 58 -0.87 -13.79 -9.63
N ALA A 59 -1.09 -13.67 -8.32
CA ALA A 59 -1.26 -14.84 -7.47
C ALA A 59 -2.58 -15.59 -7.74
N PRO A 60 -2.51 -16.91 -8.00
CA PRO A 60 -3.71 -17.74 -8.13
C PRO A 60 -4.44 -17.84 -6.79
N ALA A 61 -5.73 -18.20 -6.86
CA ALA A 61 -6.55 -18.43 -5.68
C ALA A 61 -5.92 -19.46 -4.73
N GLY A 62 -6.09 -19.27 -3.42
CA GLY A 62 -5.52 -20.12 -2.39
C GLY A 62 -4.28 -19.54 -1.72
N ARG A 63 -3.32 -20.40 -1.34
CA ARG A 63 -2.23 -20.05 -0.41
C ARG A 63 -1.34 -18.91 -0.91
N ALA A 64 -1.02 -18.88 -2.21
CA ALA A 64 -0.17 -17.84 -2.78
C ALA A 64 -0.81 -16.45 -2.63
N ARG A 65 -2.09 -16.31 -3.00
CA ARG A 65 -2.83 -15.05 -2.85
C ARG A 65 -2.99 -14.63 -1.40
N ARG A 66 -3.24 -15.58 -0.48
CA ARG A 66 -3.30 -15.30 0.97
C ARG A 66 -1.99 -14.71 1.49
N LEU A 67 -0.85 -15.29 1.11
CA LEU A 67 0.46 -14.79 1.54
C LEU A 67 0.77 -13.42 0.94
N ALA A 68 0.48 -13.22 -0.34
CA ALA A 68 0.65 -11.92 -0.99
C ALA A 68 -0.22 -10.84 -0.31
N ALA A 69 -1.48 -11.16 -0.02
CA ALA A 69 -2.39 -10.26 0.68
C ALA A 69 -1.94 -9.99 2.11
N ALA A 70 -1.53 -11.02 2.86
CA ALA A 70 -1.00 -10.84 4.21
C ALA A 70 0.24 -9.93 4.22
N ALA A 71 1.17 -10.13 3.29
CA ALA A 71 2.35 -9.26 3.16
C ALA A 71 1.94 -7.80 2.89
N ARG A 72 0.97 -7.58 1.99
CA ARG A 72 0.45 -6.24 1.69
C ARG A 72 -0.18 -5.57 2.91
N VAL A 73 -1.10 -6.28 3.57
CA VAL A 73 -1.80 -5.82 4.78
C VAL A 73 -0.80 -5.47 5.88
N LEU A 74 0.21 -6.33 6.09
CA LEU A 74 1.25 -6.08 7.07
C LEU A 74 2.05 -4.81 6.74
N CYS A 75 2.46 -4.61 5.49
CA CYS A 75 3.15 -3.39 5.07
C CYS A 75 2.31 -2.14 5.38
N ASP A 76 1.05 -2.14 4.96
CA ASP A 76 0.11 -1.03 5.20
C ASP A 76 -0.07 -0.73 6.69
N TRP A 77 -0.31 -1.75 7.50
CA TRP A 77 -0.57 -1.54 8.93
C TRP A 77 0.69 -1.21 9.72
N THR A 78 1.87 -1.70 9.32
CA THR A 78 3.13 -1.23 9.89
C THR A 78 3.35 0.24 9.58
N ASP A 79 3.07 0.67 8.35
CA ASP A 79 3.18 2.07 7.95
C ASP A 79 2.20 2.95 8.75
N ALA A 80 0.99 2.44 9.00
CA ALA A 80 -0.04 3.09 9.81
C ALA A 80 0.32 3.23 11.29
N VAL A 81 1.23 2.41 11.81
CA VAL A 81 1.70 2.47 13.21
C VAL A 81 2.98 3.29 13.32
N VAL A 82 3.92 3.12 12.40
CA VAL A 82 5.27 3.70 12.48
C VAL A 82 5.29 5.15 12.01
N PHE A 83 4.71 5.45 10.85
CA PHE A 83 4.88 6.77 10.23
C PHE A 83 4.11 7.92 10.87
N PRO A 84 2.93 7.74 11.51
CA PRO A 84 2.23 8.86 12.15
C PRO A 84 3.07 9.57 13.20
N ALA A 85 3.87 8.84 13.98
CA ALA A 85 4.79 9.42 14.96
C ALA A 85 5.90 10.23 14.28
N ALA A 86 6.46 9.72 13.17
CA ALA A 86 7.50 10.40 12.40
C ALA A 86 7.03 11.70 11.73
N VAL A 87 5.72 11.88 11.56
CA VAL A 87 5.12 13.08 10.93
C VAL A 87 4.17 13.86 11.85
N ALA A 88 4.10 13.51 13.13
CA ALA A 88 3.16 14.09 14.10
C ALA A 88 3.30 15.62 14.20
N GLY A 89 4.53 16.15 14.19
CA GLY A 89 4.82 17.59 14.22
C GLY A 89 4.35 18.37 12.98
N ARG A 90 3.84 17.70 11.95
CA ARG A 90 3.40 18.32 10.68
C ARG A 90 1.88 18.37 10.51
N GLY A 91 1.12 17.86 11.49
CA GLY A 91 -0.34 17.81 11.47
C GLY A 91 -0.95 16.80 10.50
N THR A 92 -0.13 15.96 9.84
CA THR A 92 -0.58 14.95 8.87
C THR A 92 -0.57 13.52 9.41
N GLY A 93 -0.13 13.31 10.67
CA GLY A 93 0.00 11.97 11.26
C GLY A 93 -1.30 11.16 11.23
N ARG A 94 -2.43 11.77 11.58
CA ARG A 94 -3.74 11.10 11.50
C ARG A 94 -4.14 10.74 10.08
N LEU A 95 -3.87 11.63 9.11
CA LEU A 95 -4.18 11.38 7.70
C LEU A 95 -3.37 10.20 7.17
N VAL A 96 -2.07 10.16 7.47
CA VAL A 96 -1.16 9.06 7.09
C VAL A 96 -1.64 7.75 7.72
N ALA A 97 -1.94 7.75 9.02
CA ALA A 97 -2.46 6.58 9.72
C ALA A 97 -3.74 6.04 9.06
N VAL A 98 -4.74 6.90 8.85
CA VAL A 98 -6.04 6.52 8.29
C VAL A 98 -5.89 6.00 6.86
N SER A 99 -5.06 6.65 6.04
CA SER A 99 -4.79 6.21 4.66
C SER A 99 -4.21 4.81 4.65
N ALA A 100 -3.15 4.57 5.43
CA ALA A 100 -2.47 3.29 5.48
C ALA A 100 -3.35 2.17 6.07
N TRP A 101 -4.11 2.45 7.14
CA TRP A 101 -5.14 1.52 7.63
C TRP A 101 -6.17 1.18 6.56
N GLY A 102 -6.61 2.18 5.78
CA GLY A 102 -7.57 2.03 4.69
C GLY A 102 -7.08 1.09 3.59
N TRP A 103 -5.84 1.29 3.10
CA TRP A 103 -5.25 0.41 2.08
C TRP A 103 -5.13 -1.04 2.57
N GLY A 104 -4.66 -1.26 3.79
CA GLY A 104 -4.56 -2.61 4.36
C GLY A 104 -5.94 -3.26 4.54
N ALA A 105 -6.93 -2.49 5.01
CA ALA A 105 -8.31 -2.98 5.13
C ALA A 105 -8.94 -3.32 3.78
N LEU A 106 -8.66 -2.52 2.73
CA LEU A 106 -9.12 -2.80 1.37
C LEU A 106 -8.51 -4.10 0.83
N ALA A 107 -7.19 -4.31 1.01
CA ALA A 107 -6.51 -5.54 0.58
C ALA A 107 -7.06 -6.78 1.29
N LEU A 108 -7.25 -6.70 2.62
CA LEU A 108 -7.84 -7.79 3.40
C LEU A 108 -9.28 -8.06 3.01
N GLY A 109 -10.10 -7.01 2.89
CA GLY A 109 -11.50 -7.12 2.51
C GLY A 109 -11.68 -7.74 1.12
N ALA A 110 -10.86 -7.33 0.15
CA ALA A 110 -10.87 -7.91 -1.19
C ALA A 110 -10.58 -9.41 -1.19
N LEU A 111 -9.58 -9.85 -0.41
CA LEU A 111 -9.28 -11.28 -0.24
C LEU A 111 -10.49 -12.01 0.35
N VAL A 112 -11.02 -11.54 1.48
CA VAL A 112 -12.14 -12.20 2.18
C VAL A 112 -13.37 -12.31 1.28
N LEU A 113 -13.68 -11.28 0.50
CA LEU A 113 -14.82 -11.26 -0.41
C LEU A 113 -14.63 -12.19 -1.61
N ASP A 114 -13.41 -12.30 -2.15
CA ASP A 114 -13.10 -13.27 -3.20
C ASP A 114 -13.21 -14.71 -2.67
N GLU A 115 -12.67 -15.00 -1.49
CA GLU A 115 -12.76 -16.33 -0.88
C GLU A 115 -14.20 -16.76 -0.61
N ARG A 116 -15.03 -15.84 -0.09
CA ARG A 116 -16.47 -16.08 0.13
C ARG A 116 -17.23 -16.34 -1.17
N ALA A 117 -16.76 -15.79 -2.28
CA ALA A 117 -17.34 -15.99 -3.59
C ALA A 117 -16.71 -17.16 -4.37
N GLY A 118 -15.78 -17.92 -3.76
CA GLY A 118 -15.09 -19.03 -4.40
C GLY A 118 -14.15 -18.62 -5.54
N ARG A 119 -13.57 -17.41 -5.48
CA ARG A 119 -12.70 -16.83 -6.52
C ARG A 119 -11.22 -16.80 -6.15
#